data_AF-K2AJR1-F1
#
_entry.id   AF-K2AJR1-F1
#
_cell.length_a   1.000
_cell.length_b   1.000
_cell.length_c   1.000
_cell.angle_alpha   90.00
_cell.angle_beta   90.00
_cell.angle_gamma   90.00
#
_symmetry.space_group_name_H-M   'P 1'
#
loop_
_entity.id
_entity.type
_entity.pdbx_description
1 polymer ?
#
loop_
_entity_poly.entity_id
_entity_poly.type
_entity_poly.pdbx_seq_one_letter_code
_entity_poly.pdbx_strand_id
1 'polypeptide(L)' 'MGQKVNPIGMRLQVNRTWDSRWFAESKDYGNLLLEDLKMRAFVHEECKQAG' A
#
# COMPACT_ATOMS: atom_id res chain seq x y z
N MET A 1 9.74 6.17 27.93
CA MET A 1 9.00 6.68 26.76
C MET A 1 8.90 5.55 25.74
N GLY A 2 7.74 4.91 25.60
CA GLY A 2 7.58 3.69 24.80
C GLY A 2 7.45 3.95 23.30
N GLN A 3 7.92 3.01 22.48
CA GLN A 3 7.74 3.03 21.03
C GLN A 3 6.24 2.83 20.71
N LYS A 4 5.63 3.79 20.00
CA LYS A 4 4.22 3.71 19.60
C LYS A 4 4.11 2.94 18.28
N VAL A 5 3.16 2.01 18.21
CA VAL A 5 2.85 1.23 17.01
C VAL A 5 2.13 2.10 15.98
N ASN A 6 2.31 1.82 14.70
CA ASN A 6 1.56 2.48 13.63
C ASN A 6 0.06 2.10 13.73
N PRO A 7 -0.84 3.07 13.97
CA PRO A 7 -2.26 2.79 14.18
C PRO A 7 -2.98 2.35 12.90
N ILE A 8 -2.38 2.53 11.71
CA ILE A 8 -2.93 2.02 10.44
C ILE A 8 -2.74 0.51 10.39
N GLY A 9 -1.50 0.05 10.59
CA GLY A 9 -1.17 -1.38 10.58
C GLY A 9 -1.93 -2.14 11.68
N MET A 10 -2.01 -1.57 12.88
CA MET A 10 -2.75 -2.16 14.00
C MET A 10 -4.25 -2.37 13.73
N ARG A 11 -4.82 -1.62 12.77
CA ARG A 11 -6.25 -1.60 12.46
C ARG A 11 -6.63 -2.32 11.15
N LEU A 12 -5.64 -2.86 10.43
CA LEU A 12 -5.89 -3.68 9.24
C LEU A 12 -6.75 -4.90 9.61
N GLN A 13 -7.75 -5.19 8.79
CA GLN A 13 -8.77 -6.24 8.99
C GLN A 13 -9.68 -6.11 10.22
N VAL A 14 -9.48 -5.11 11.09
CA VAL A 14 -10.40 -4.82 12.21
C VAL A 14 -11.44 -3.79 11.81
N ASN A 15 -11.00 -2.60 11.40
CA ASN A 15 -11.88 -1.52 10.95
C ASN A 15 -11.34 -0.77 9.71
N ARG A 16 -10.22 -1.23 9.13
CA ARG A 16 -9.68 -0.75 7.86
C ARG A 16 -9.28 -1.92 6.96
N THR A 17 -9.52 -1.79 5.66
CA THR A 17 -9.10 -2.76 4.64
C THR A 17 -7.76 -2.41 4.00
N TRP A 18 -7.19 -3.36 3.26
CA TRP A 18 -6.01 -3.15 2.43
C TRP A 18 -6.27 -2.11 1.33
N ASP A 19 -5.29 -1.23 1.09
CA ASP A 19 -5.35 -0.22 0.02
C ASP A 19 -5.16 -0.87 -1.37
N SER A 20 -4.30 -1.89 -1.49
CA SER A 20 -4.18 -2.77 -2.67
C SER A 20 -4.77 -4.14 -2.36
N ARG A 21 -5.74 -4.59 -3.16
CA ARG A 21 -6.41 -5.89 -3.00
C ARG A 21 -6.29 -6.68 -4.30
N TRP A 22 -5.30 -7.55 -4.37
CA TRP A 22 -5.07 -8.46 -5.49
C TRP A 22 -4.38 -9.72 -4.97
N PHE A 23 -4.36 -10.77 -5.78
CA PHE A 23 -3.70 -12.04 -5.48
C PHE A 23 -2.71 -12.35 -6.60
N ALA A 24 -1.55 -12.90 -6.25
CA ALA A 24 -0.57 -13.37 -7.21
C ALA A 24 0.10 -14.64 -6.72
N GLU A 25 0.60 -15.44 -7.66
CA GLU A 25 1.46 -16.57 -7.35
C GLU A 25 2.83 -16.09 -6.85
N SER A 26 3.51 -16.93 -6.06
CA SER A 26 4.75 -16.54 -5.35
C SER A 26 5.86 -16.04 -6.28
N LYS A 27 5.91 -16.50 -7.53
CA LYS A 27 6.91 -16.07 -8.52
C LYS A 27 6.68 -14.65 -9.03
N ASP A 28 5.42 -14.24 -9.14
CA ASP A 28 5.04 -12.98 -9.76
C ASP A 28 4.77 -11.87 -8.73
N TYR A 29 4.55 -12.25 -7.47
CA TYR A 29 4.26 -11.30 -6.39
C TYR A 29 5.29 -10.17 -6.29
N GLY A 30 6.60 -10.48 -6.40
CA GLY A 30 7.65 -9.48 -6.31
C GLY A 30 7.60 -8.45 -7.45
N ASN A 31 7.34 -8.92 -8.68
CA ASN A 31 7.25 -8.06 -9.85
C ASN A 31 6.01 -7.17 -9.77
N LEU A 32 4.86 -7.76 -9.44
CA LEU A 32 3.59 -7.04 -9.32
C LEU A 32 3.61 -6.02 -8.19
N LEU A 33 4.26 -6.33 -7.06
CA LEU A 33 4.44 -5.37 -5.97
C LEU A 33 5.32 -4.18 -6.40
N LEU A 34 6.41 -4.45 -7.12
CA LEU A 34 7.29 -3.39 -7.62
C LEU A 34 6.56 -2.47 -8.61
N GLU A 35 5.73 -3.05 -9.47
CA GLU A 35 4.90 -2.30 -10.40
C GLU A 35 3.84 -1.45 -9.67
N ASP A 36 3.13 -2.01 -8.69
CA ASP A 36 2.15 -1.28 -7.87
C ASP A 36 2.79 -0.07 -7.17
N LEU A 37 3.98 -0.22 -6.61
CA LEU A 37 4.72 0.89 -6.00
C LEU A 37 5.08 1.99 -7.00
N LYS A 38 5.52 1.62 -8.21
CA LYS A 38 5.84 2.59 -9.28
C LYS A 38 4.58 3.32 -9.76
N MET A 39 3.48 2.60 -9.97
CA MET A 39 2.21 3.20 -10.38
C MET A 39 1.68 4.18 -9.34
N ARG A 40 1.73 3.82 -8.05
CA ARG A 40 1.34 4.71 -6.94
C ARG A 40 2.21 5.97 -6.89
N ALA A 41 3.52 5.84 -7.06
CA ALA A 41 4.42 6.99 -7.08
C ALA A 41 4.12 7.92 -8.26
N PHE A 42 3.92 7.36 -9.46
CA PHE A 42 3.57 8.11 -10.67
C PHE A 42 2.24 8.85 -10.52
N VAL A 43 1.17 8.17 -10.10
CA VAL A 43 -0.14 8.79 -9.89
C VAL A 43 -0.05 9.88 -8.82
N HIS A 44 0.68 9.63 -7.73
CA HIS A 44 0.83 10.63 -6.69
C HIS A 44 1.57 11.87 -7.19
N GLU A 45 2.53 11.72 -8.12
CA GLU A 45 3.26 12.83 -8.73
C GLU A 45 2.42 13.62 -9.73
N GLU A 46 1.77 12.95 -10.67
CA GLU A 46 0.95 13.58 -11.71
C GLU A 46 -0.30 14.24 -11.11
N CYS A 47 -0.93 13.58 -10.14
CA CYS A 47 -2.15 14.06 -9.49
C CYS A 47 -1.88 14.87 -8.22
N LYS A 48 -0.68 15.45 -8.03
CA LYS A 48 -0.37 16.31 -6.86
C LYS A 48 -1.36 17.45 -6.66
N GLN A 49 -1.91 17.98 -7.75
CA GLN A 49 -2.87 19.09 -7.72
C GLN A 49 -4.32 18.64 -7.45
N ALA A 50 -4.60 17.34 -7.48
CA ALA A 50 -5.96 16.81 -7.36
C ALA A 50 -6.45 16.69 -5.90
N GLY A 51 -5.60 16.98 -4.91
CA GLY A 51 -5.94 16.97 -3.48
C GLY A 51 -5.04 16.08 -2.65
#